data_AF-A0AA39SU90-F1
#
_entry.id   AF-A0AA39SU90-F1
#
_cell.length_a   1.000
_cell.length_b   1.000
_cell.length_c   1.000
_cell.angle_alpha   90.00
_cell.angle_beta   90.00
_cell.angle_gamma   90.00
#
_symmetry.space_group_name_H-M   'P 1'
#
loop_
_entity.id
_entity.type
_entity.pdbx_description
1 polymer ?
#
loop_
_entity_poly.entity_id
_entity_poly.type
_entity_poly.pdbx_seq_one_letter_code
_entity_poly.pdbx_strand_id
1 'polypeptide(L)'
;MVDVEGCRIGIGIVIRDSTVYVMASNLQVINPAFKAQAAETIAIFRGIQFGRDCGLTPYILELDVAVVVKRINKGSHLDSASGVILLDISSLISEMNGMRIDHVPR
;
A
#
# COMPACT_ATOMS: atom_id res chain seq x y z
N MET A 1 -1.39 -1.23 13.12
CA MET A 1 -1.82 -1.47 14.52
C MET A 1 -3.22 -0.88 14.66
N VAL A 2 -4.17 -1.63 15.20
CA VAL A 2 -5.57 -1.19 15.33
C VAL A 2 -5.80 -0.82 16.80
N ASP A 3 -6.18 0.43 17.04
CA ASP A 3 -6.67 0.88 18.34
C ASP A 3 -8.15 0.50 18.47
N VAL A 4 -8.46 -0.41 19.39
CA VAL A 4 -9.80 -0.98 19.58
C VAL A 4 -10.73 0.00 20.31
N GLU A 5 -10.19 0.93 21.10
CA GLU A 5 -10.97 1.90 21.88
C GLU A 5 -11.19 3.22 21.13
N GLY A 6 -10.18 3.71 20.41
CA GLY A 6 -10.26 4.94 19.61
C GLY A 6 -10.63 4.72 18.14
N CYS A 7 -10.72 3.46 17.69
CA CYS A 7 -11.07 3.09 16.33
C CYS A 7 -10.13 3.82 15.34
N ARG A 8 -8.83 3.60 15.47
CA ARG A 8 -7.80 4.23 14.62
C ARG A 8 -6.97 3.17 13.92
N ILE A 9 -6.64 3.42 12.66
CA ILE A 9 -5.79 2.54 11.87
C ILE A 9 -4.46 3.23 11.63
N GLY A 10 -3.39 2.65 12.18
CA GLY A 10 -2.02 3.08 11.92
C GLY A 10 -1.48 2.45 10.64
N ILE A 11 -0.97 3.30 9.74
CA ILE A 11 -0.25 2.95 8.52
C ILE A 11 1.24 3.20 8.76
N GLY A 12 2.06 2.17 8.60
CA GLY A 12 3.51 2.28 8.60
C GLY A 12 4.05 2.04 7.20
N ILE A 13 4.93 2.92 6.72
CA ILE A 13 5.61 2.80 5.43
C ILE A 13 7.11 2.87 5.68
N VAL A 14 7.86 1.96 5.05
CA VAL A 14 9.32 1.95 5.09
C VAL A 14 9.83 1.79 3.66
N ILE A 15 10.72 2.69 3.24
CA ILE A 15 11.41 2.62 1.96
C ILE A 15 12.86 2.24 2.26
N ARG A 16 13.32 1.17 1.62
CA ARG A 16 14.69 0.66 1.76
C ARG A 16 15.40 0.66 0.41
N ASP A 17 16.71 0.80 0.45
CA ASP A 17 17.55 0.52 -0.71
C ASP A 17 17.79 -1.00 -0.88
N SER A 18 18.49 -1.38 -1.94
CA SER A 18 18.84 -2.78 -2.23
C SER A 18 19.81 -3.38 -1.21
N THR A 19 20.47 -2.56 -0.40
CA THR A 19 21.35 -2.96 0.69
C THR A 19 20.63 -3.01 2.05
N VAL A 20 19.29 -2.93 2.02
CA VAL A 20 18.39 -3.06 3.18
C VAL A 20 18.47 -1.86 4.14
N TYR A 21 19.17 -0.78 3.78
CA TYR A 21 19.17 0.44 4.59
C TYR A 21 17.87 1.22 4.39
N VAL A 22 17.32 1.72 5.49
CA VAL A 22 16.12 2.56 5.47
C VAL A 22 16.49 3.93 4.92
N MET A 23 15.88 4.29 3.79
CA MET A 23 16.04 5.59 3.14
C MET A 23 15.00 6.60 3.63
N ALA A 24 13.79 6.12 3.90
CA ALA A 24 12.70 6.93 4.43
C ALA A 24 11.70 6.05 5.18
N SER A 25 10.99 6.63 6.15
CA SER A 25 9.87 5.99 6.81
C SER A 25 8.78 7.00 7.12
N ASN A 26 7.54 6.53 7.19
CA ASN A 26 6.38 7.36 7.48
C ASN A 26 5.40 6.59 8.36
N LEU A 27 4.86 7.26 9.36
CA LEU A 27 3.80 6.76 10.22
C LEU A 27 2.60 7.70 10.10
N GLN A 28 1.46 7.14 9.71
CA GLN A 28 0.24 7.89 9.53
C GLN A 28 -0.90 7.22 10.29
N VAL A 29 -1.86 8.02 10.74
CA VAL A 29 -3.08 7.54 11.39
C VAL A 29 -4.27 7.96 10.54
N ILE A 30 -5.13 6.99 10.20
CA ILE A 30 -6.38 7.24 9.48
C ILE A 30 -7.60 6.85 10.32
N ASN A 31 -8.73 7.47 10.00
CA ASN A 31 -10.00 7.30 10.70
C ASN A 31 -10.60 5.89 10.44
N PRO A 32 -11.46 5.35 11.34
CA PRO A 32 -12.00 3.98 11.30
C PRO A 32 -13.07 3.76 10.25
N ALA A 33 -13.44 4.78 9.47
CA ALA A 33 -14.51 4.66 8.49
C ALA A 33 -14.22 3.59 7.42
N PHE A 34 -12.98 3.09 7.36
CA PHE A 34 -12.53 2.07 6.44
C PHE A 34 -12.51 0.69 7.11
N LYS A 35 -13.15 -0.28 6.45
CA LYS A 35 -12.93 -1.71 6.74
C LYS A 35 -11.44 -2.04 6.58
N ALA A 36 -10.95 -3.06 7.29
CA ALA A 36 -9.52 -3.46 7.27
C ALA A 36 -8.92 -3.52 5.85
N GLN A 37 -9.63 -4.15 4.90
CA GLN A 37 -9.19 -4.23 3.51
C GLN A 37 -9.08 -2.87 2.79
N ALA A 38 -10.00 -1.94 3.09
CA ALA A 38 -9.94 -0.59 2.54
C ALA A 38 -8.76 0.19 3.14
N ALA A 39 -8.46 -0.01 4.41
CA ALA A 39 -7.32 0.61 5.07
C ALA A 39 -5.98 0.10 4.51
N GLU A 40 -5.85 -1.19 4.22
CA GLU A 40 -4.69 -1.77 3.52
C GLU A 40 -4.54 -1.19 2.11
N THR A 41 -5.64 -1.04 1.38
CA THR A 41 -5.64 -0.43 0.05
C THR A 41 -5.18 1.03 0.12
N ILE A 42 -5.66 1.79 1.11
CA ILE A 42 -5.21 3.17 1.36
C ILE A 42 -3.73 3.22 1.75
N ALA A 43 -3.24 2.26 2.54
CA ALA A 43 -1.84 2.17 2.92
C ALA A 43 -0.93 2.02 1.70
N ILE A 44 -1.33 1.19 0.73
CA ILE A 44 -0.60 1.02 -0.54
C ILE A 44 -0.54 2.33 -1.32
N PHE A 45 -1.70 2.97 -1.50
CA PHE A 45 -1.78 4.25 -2.22
C PHE A 45 -0.90 5.32 -1.57
N ARG A 46 -0.98 5.47 -0.25
CA ARG A 46 -0.14 6.39 0.53
C ARG A 46 1.34 6.02 0.49
N GLY A 47 1.68 4.74 0.44
CA GLY A 47 3.05 4.25 0.28
C GLY A 47 3.67 4.67 -1.05
N ILE A 48 2.93 4.48 -2.15
CA ILE A 48 3.37 4.89 -3.50
C ILE A 48 3.53 6.42 -3.57
N GLN A 49 2.54 7.17 -3.05
CA GLN A 49 2.63 8.64 -2.99
C GLN A 49 3.83 9.10 -2.19
N PHE A 50 4.05 8.54 -0.99
CA PHE A 50 5.20 8.88 -0.16
C PHE A 50 6.53 8.61 -0.87
N GLY A 51 6.64 7.50 -1.61
CA GLY A 51 7.81 7.22 -2.44
C GLY A 51 8.03 8.29 -3.51
N ARG A 52 6.98 8.69 -4.23
CA ARG A 52 7.06 9.77 -5.24
C ARG A 52 7.46 11.11 -4.59
N ASP A 53 6.86 11.47 -3.47
CA ASP A 53 7.13 12.72 -2.73
C ASP A 53 8.57 12.79 -2.24
N CYS A 54 9.17 11.64 -1.89
CA CYS A 54 10.57 11.56 -1.48
C CYS A 54 11.56 11.49 -2.66
N GLY A 55 11.08 11.37 -3.91
CA GLY A 55 11.94 11.05 -5.06
C GLY A 55 12.50 9.62 -5.00
N LEU A 56 11.88 8.73 -4.21
CA LEU A 56 12.27 7.35 -3.94
C LEU A 56 11.18 6.37 -4.43
N THR A 57 10.75 6.53 -5.68
CA THR A 57 9.73 5.65 -6.27
C THR A 57 10.18 4.18 -6.16
N PRO A 58 9.40 3.31 -5.51
CA PRO A 58 9.83 1.95 -5.22
C PRO A 58 9.88 1.09 -6.49
N TYR A 59 10.88 0.21 -6.58
CA TYR A 59 10.95 -0.84 -7.60
C TYR A 59 10.19 -2.11 -7.17
N ILE A 60 10.17 -2.39 -5.87
CA ILE A 60 9.44 -3.53 -5.27
C ILE A 60 8.56 -2.98 -4.16
N LEU A 61 7.27 -3.31 -4.22
CA LEU A 61 6.31 -3.04 -3.17
C LEU A 61 5.98 -4.33 -2.41
N GLU A 62 6.43 -4.42 -1.17
CA GLU A 62 6.20 -5.56 -0.28
C GLU A 62 4.97 -5.31 0.61
N LEU A 63 4.04 -6.27 0.66
CA LEU A 63 2.77 -6.15 1.40
C LEU A 63 2.43 -7.43 2.17
N ASP A 64 1.88 -7.30 3.38
CA ASP A 64 1.45 -8.44 4.22
C ASP A 64 0.02 -8.95 3.91
N VAL A 65 -0.62 -8.37 2.88
CA VAL A 65 -2.00 -8.69 2.50
C VAL A 65 -2.09 -9.43 1.16
N ALA A 66 -2.01 -10.77 1.22
CA ALA A 66 -2.07 -11.64 0.03
C ALA A 66 -3.29 -11.37 -0.88
N VAL A 67 -4.44 -11.06 -0.29
CA VAL A 67 -5.69 -10.87 -1.03
C VAL A 67 -5.62 -9.61 -1.91
N VAL A 68 -5.05 -8.51 -1.40
CA VAL A 68 -4.93 -7.25 -2.16
C VAL A 68 -3.86 -7.38 -3.25
N VAL A 69 -2.71 -7.99 -2.94
CA VAL A 69 -1.66 -8.32 -3.93
C VAL A 69 -2.25 -9.13 -5.09
N LYS A 70 -3.01 -10.18 -4.78
CA LYS A 70 -3.66 -11.02 -5.80
C LYS A 70 -4.67 -10.25 -6.65
N ARG A 71 -5.43 -9.32 -6.06
CA ARG A 71 -6.41 -8.50 -6.81
C ARG A 71 -5.73 -7.54 -7.76
N ILE A 72 -4.67 -6.87 -7.32
CA ILE A 72 -3.88 -5.96 -8.16
C ILE A 72 -3.25 -6.75 -9.31
N ASN A 73 -2.55 -7.84 -9.02
CA ASN A 73 -1.88 -8.65 -10.04
C ASN A 73 -2.84 -9.32 -11.05
N LYS A 74 -4.12 -9.51 -10.70
CA LYS A 74 -5.15 -10.09 -11.58
C LYS A 74 -6.04 -9.07 -12.29
N GLY A 75 -5.91 -7.77 -12.00
CA GLY A 75 -6.81 -6.75 -12.54
C GLY A 75 -8.27 -6.87 -12.09
N SER A 76 -8.56 -7.61 -11.02
CA SER A 76 -9.92 -7.89 -10.54
C SER A 76 -10.34 -6.83 -9.52
N HIS A 77 -10.78 -5.67 -10.04
CA HIS A 77 -11.12 -4.49 -9.23
C HIS A 77 -12.62 -4.31 -8.99
N LEU A 78 -13.46 -4.94 -9.82
CA LEU A 78 -14.89 -4.63 -9.96
C LEU A 78 -15.78 -5.13 -8.80
N ASP A 79 -15.34 -6.15 -8.04
CA ASP A 79 -16.15 -6.76 -6.97
C ASP A 79 -15.76 -6.33 -5.54
N SER A 80 -15.00 -5.24 -5.41
CA SER A 80 -14.42 -4.83 -4.13
C SER A 80 -15.01 -3.50 -3.65
N ALA A 81 -15.33 -3.40 -2.35
CA ALA A 81 -15.71 -2.14 -1.70
C ALA A 81 -14.64 -1.03 -1.79
N SER A 82 -13.44 -1.38 -2.25
CA SER A 82 -12.29 -0.49 -2.50
C SER A 82 -11.93 -0.40 -3.98
N GLY A 83 -12.85 -0.78 -4.89
CA GLY A 83 -12.59 -0.91 -6.33
C GLY A 83 -11.99 0.36 -6.97
N VAL A 84 -12.49 1.55 -6.60
CA VAL A 84 -11.96 2.83 -7.11
C VAL A 84 -10.49 3.03 -6.72
N ILE A 85 -10.15 2.83 -5.44
CA ILE A 85 -8.76 2.99 -4.97
C ILE A 85 -7.84 1.93 -5.60
N LEU A 86 -8.35 0.71 -5.82
CA LEU A 86 -7.59 -0.32 -6.52
C LEU A 86 -7.33 0.02 -7.98
N LEU A 87 -8.27 0.69 -8.67
CA LEU A 87 -8.06 1.19 -10.03
C LEU A 87 -6.99 2.27 -10.06
N ASP A 88 -7.04 3.23 -9.12
CA ASP A 88 -6.03 4.29 -9.02
C ASP A 88 -4.64 3.70 -8.76
N ILE A 89 -4.54 2.72 -7.85
CA ILE A 89 -3.30 1.99 -7.60
C ILE A 89 -2.84 1.31 -8.89
N SER A 90 -3.68 0.52 -9.56
CA SER A 90 -3.28 -0.14 -10.82
C SER A 90 -2.78 0.84 -11.87
N SER A 91 -3.41 2.02 -12.00
CA SER A 91 -2.95 3.08 -12.89
C SER A 91 -1.56 3.58 -12.49
N LEU A 92 -1.36 3.93 -11.22
CA LEU A 92 -0.06 4.38 -10.71
C LEU A 92 1.04 3.34 -10.95
N ILE A 93 0.72 2.06 -10.75
CA ILE A 93 1.64 0.95 -10.98
C ILE A 93 1.99 0.81 -12.45
N SER A 94 1.01 0.96 -13.35
CA SER A 94 1.24 0.90 -14.79
C SER A 94 2.13 2.05 -15.31
N GLU A 95 2.09 3.22 -14.67
CA GLU A 95 2.99 4.35 -14.96
C GLU A 95 4.44 4.08 -14.49
N MET A 96 4.61 3.23 -13.49
CA MET A 96 5.91 2.91 -12.88
C MET A 96 6.53 1.72 -13.61
N ASN A 97 7.29 2.01 -14.67
CA ASN A 97 7.96 1.00 -15.50
C ASN A 97 8.76 -0.02 -14.65
N GLY A 98 8.29 -1.27 -14.64
CA GLY A 98 9.00 -2.39 -14.02
C GLY A 98 8.73 -2.60 -12.53
N MET A 99 7.83 -1.83 -11.89
CA MET A 99 7.51 -2.05 -10.49
C MET A 99 6.85 -3.42 -10.27
N ARG A 100 7.27 -4.13 -9.22
CA ARG A 100 6.72 -5.43 -8.80
C ARG A 100 5.99 -5.31 -7.47
N ILE A 101 5.00 -6.18 -7.28
CA ILE A 101 4.25 -6.29 -6.02
C ILE A 101 4.42 -7.70 -5.49
N ASP A 102 5.04 -7.79 -4.31
CA ASP A 102 5.34 -9.05 -3.66
C ASP A 102 4.58 -9.15 -2.35
N HIS A 103 4.00 -10.34 -2.11
CA HIS A 103 3.40 -10.64 -0.82
C HIS A 103 4.49 -11.16 0.13
N VAL A 104 4.60 -10.55 1.31
CA VAL A 104 5.57 -10.93 2.34
C VAL A 104 4.81 -11.30 3.62
N PRO A 105 4.94 -12.53 4.15
CA PRO A 105 4.31 -12.91 5.40
C PRO A 105 4.73 -11.99 6.55
N ARG A 106 3.79 -11.72 7.45
CA ARG A 106 4.01 -10.90 8.65
C ARG A 106 4.82 -11.61 9.72
#